data_AF-A0A0N4X1I5-F1
#
_entry.id   AF-A0A0N4X1I5-F1
#
_cell.length_a   1.000
_cell.length_b   1.000
_cell.length_c   1.000
_cell.angle_alpha   90.00
_cell.angle_beta   90.00
_cell.angle_gamma   90.00
#
_symmetry.space_group_name_H-M   'P 1'
#
loop_
_entity.id
_entity.type
_entity.pdbx_description
1 polymer ?
#
loop_
_entity_poly.entity_id
_entity_poly.type
_entity_poly.pdbx_seq_one_letter_code
_entity_poly.pdbx_strand_id
1 'polypeptide(L)'
;MDESYNLVVDKSKGIATLTANQVWGALRGLETFSQLIYQPVKNRYRIRTVSISDSPRFPHRGVMIDSSRHFLPVGIILENLVRMA
;
A
#
# COMPACT_ATOMS: atom_id res chain seq x y z
N MET A 1 -2.53 -5.28 -16.56
CA MET A 1 -2.27 -5.46 -15.11
C MET A 1 -3.35 -4.68 -14.39
N ASP A 2 -4.14 -5.31 -13.53
CA ASP A 2 -5.19 -4.63 -12.78
C ASP A 2 -4.72 -4.34 -11.34
N GLU A 3 -4.63 -3.06 -11.01
CA GLU A 3 -4.21 -2.56 -9.70
C GLU A 3 -5.40 -1.98 -8.89
N SER A 4 -6.64 -2.13 -9.38
CA SER A 4 -7.83 -1.67 -8.66
C SER A 4 -8.15 -2.52 -7.44
N TYR A 5 -8.69 -1.90 -6.41
CA TYR A 5 -9.13 -2.57 -5.19
C TYR A 5 -10.29 -1.84 -4.50
N ASN A 6 -11.02 -2.59 -3.68
CA ASN A 6 -12.01 -2.05 -2.75
C ASN A 6 -11.68 -2.52 -1.33
N LEU A 7 -11.61 -1.56 -0.40
CA LEU A 7 -11.32 -1.80 1.02
C LEU A 7 -12.49 -1.29 1.88
N VAL A 8 -13.07 -2.19 2.67
CA VAL A 8 -14.16 -1.86 3.60
C VAL A 8 -13.74 -2.24 5.01
N VAL A 9 -13.73 -1.26 5.92
CA VAL A 9 -13.49 -1.47 7.35
C VAL A 9 -14.80 -1.25 8.10
N ASP A 10 -15.49 -2.34 8.48
CA ASP A 10 -16.81 -2.30 9.10
C ASP A 10 -16.70 -2.38 10.63
N LYS A 11 -17.11 -1.31 11.32
CA LYS A 11 -17.14 -1.24 12.79
C LYS A 11 -18.19 -2.17 13.40
N SER A 12 -19.32 -2.37 12.73
CA SER A 12 -20.45 -3.15 13.25
C SER A 12 -20.13 -4.63 13.32
N LYS A 13 -19.36 -5.12 12.33
CA LYS A 13 -18.95 -6.53 12.23
C LYS A 13 -17.60 -6.81 12.87
N GLY A 14 -16.77 -5.78 13.07
CA GLY A 14 -15.38 -5.95 13.51
C GLY A 14 -14.49 -6.60 12.45
N ILE A 15 -14.88 -6.54 11.18
CA ILE A 15 -14.19 -7.18 10.05
C ILE A 15 -13.77 -6.10 9.06
N ALA A 16 -12.52 -6.20 8.58
CA ALA A 16 -12.04 -5.48 7.42
C ALA A 16 -11.93 -6.43 6.23
N THR A 17 -12.39 -5.99 5.06
CA THR A 17 -12.40 -6.78 3.83
C THR A 17 -11.75 -6.01 2.71
N LEU A 18 -10.69 -6.59 2.13
CA LEU A 18 -10.01 -6.09 0.95
C LEU A 18 -10.32 -7.02 -0.23
N THR A 19 -10.82 -6.46 -1.32
CA THR A 19 -11.13 -7.20 -2.56
C THR A 19 -10.41 -6.56 -3.72
N ALA A 20 -9.81 -7.37 -4.58
CA ALA A 20 -9.12 -6.93 -5.78
C ALA A 20 -9.23 -8.01 -6.86
N ASN A 21 -9.24 -7.60 -8.13
CA ASN A 21 -9.33 -8.54 -9.25
C ASN A 21 -8.03 -9.33 -9.45
N GLN A 22 -6.89 -8.77 -9.04
CA GLN A 22 -5.57 -9.36 -9.16
C GLN A 22 -4.73 -9.05 -7.91
N VAL A 23 -3.63 -9.81 -7.75
CA VAL A 23 -2.68 -9.66 -6.63
C VAL A 23 -2.13 -8.23 -6.49
N TRP A 24 -1.97 -7.52 -7.60
CA TRP A 24 -1.38 -6.18 -7.61
C TRP A 24 -2.28 -5.15 -6.91
N GLY A 25 -3.60 -5.21 -7.15
CA GLY A 25 -4.55 -4.37 -6.41
C GLY A 25 -4.60 -4.74 -4.93
N ALA A 26 -4.46 -6.03 -4.59
CA ALA A 26 -4.40 -6.45 -3.19
C ALA A 26 -3.17 -5.87 -2.47
N LEU A 27 -2.00 -5.82 -3.12
CA LEU A 27 -0.81 -5.18 -2.56
C LEU A 27 -1.03 -3.68 -2.30
N ARG A 28 -1.64 -2.93 -3.24
CA ARG A 28 -1.98 -1.51 -3.05
C ARG A 28 -2.99 -1.29 -1.93
N GLY A 29 -3.98 -2.16 -1.84
CA GLY A 29 -4.99 -2.10 -0.79
C GLY A 29 -4.45 -2.41 0.60
N LEU A 30 -3.45 -3.30 0.72
CA LEU A 30 -2.77 -3.58 1.98
C LEU A 30 -1.97 -2.37 2.49
N GLU A 31 -1.29 -1.65 1.60
CA GLU A 31 -0.60 -0.42 1.96
C GLU A 31 -1.60 0.64 2.42
N THR A 32 -2.72 0.81 1.70
CA THR A 32 -3.79 1.72 2.12
C THR A 32 -4.40 1.33 3.47
N PHE A 33 -4.60 0.04 3.72
CA PHE A 33 -5.07 -0.46 5.00
C PHE A 33 -4.10 -0.14 6.15
N SER A 34 -2.78 -0.25 5.91
CA SER A 34 -1.74 0.07 6.89
C SER A 34 -1.87 1.53 7.37
N GLN A 35 -2.17 2.45 6.45
CA GLN A 35 -2.31 3.88 6.69
C GLN A 35 -3.59 4.25 7.48
N LEU A 36 -4.59 3.36 7.53
CA LEU A 36 -5.81 3.58 8.31
C LEU A 36 -5.61 3.32 9.81
N ILE A 37 -4.55 2.58 10.18
CA ILE A 37 -4.22 2.27 11.56
C ILE A 37 -3.51 3.47 12.18
N TYR A 38 -4.00 3.92 13.34
CA TYR A 38 -3.41 5.02 14.08
C TYR A 38 -3.36 4.72 15.57
N GLN A 39 -2.49 5.45 16.27
CA GLN A 39 -2.23 5.23 17.68
C GLN A 39 -2.56 6.50 18.49
N PRO A 40 -3.80 6.67 18.99
CA PRO A 40 -4.16 7.83 19.80
C PRO A 40 -3.40 7.89 21.14
N VAL A 41 -3.00 6.74 21.69
CA VAL A 41 -2.18 6.63 22.89
C VAL A 41 -1.18 5.50 22.69
N LYS A 42 0.04 5.64 23.22
CA LYS A 42 1.10 4.62 23.12
C LYS A 42 0.56 3.22 23.42
N ASN A 43 0.87 2.27 22.54
CA ASN A 43 0.45 0.87 22.54
C ASN A 43 -1.07 0.61 22.45
N ARG A 44 -1.88 1.61 22.04
CA ARG A 44 -3.31 1.41 21.73
C ARG A 44 -3.58 1.73 20.26
N TYR A 45 -3.74 0.70 19.45
CA TYR A 45 -4.06 0.84 18.03
C TYR A 45 -5.56 0.96 17.81
N ARG A 46 -5.94 1.85 16.90
CA ARG A 46 -7.30 1.99 16.38
C ARG A 46 -7.24 2.06 14.86
N ILE A 47 -8.34 1.71 14.22
CA ILE A 47 -8.50 1.82 12.78
C ILE A 47 -9.71 2.70 12.46
N ARG A 48 -9.64 3.45 11.36
CA ARG A 48 -10.77 4.25 10.86
C ARG A 48 -11.78 3.37 10.12
N THR A 49 -13.06 3.59 10.36
CA THR A 49 -14.16 2.97 9.61
C THR A 49 -14.33 3.72 8.29
N VAL A 50 -14.14 3.03 7.17
CA VAL A 50 -14.16 3.64 5.83
C VAL A 50 -14.52 2.60 4.77
N SER A 51 -15.07 3.07 3.66
CA SER A 51 -15.20 2.32 2.41
C SER A 51 -14.40 3.06 1.33
N ILE A 52 -13.41 2.40 0.74
CA ILE A 52 -12.50 2.95 -0.27
C ILE A 52 -12.62 2.11 -1.53
N SER A 53 -12.77 2.78 -2.67
CA SER A 53 -12.63 2.20 -4.01
C SER A 53 -11.58 3.03 -4.74
N ASP A 54 -10.52 2.38 -5.19
CA ASP A 54 -9.35 3.09 -5.71
C ASP A 54 -8.69 2.33 -6.86
N SER A 55 -8.07 3.10 -7.75
CA SER A 55 -7.35 2.60 -8.92
C SER A 55 -6.37 3.66 -9.44
N PRO A 56 -5.20 3.28 -9.97
CA PRO A 56 -4.25 4.25 -10.47
C PRO A 56 -4.74 4.88 -11.78
N ARG A 57 -4.63 6.21 -11.88
CA ARG A 57 -4.92 6.94 -13.12
C ARG A 57 -3.98 6.55 -14.28
N PHE A 58 -2.72 6.25 -13.98
CA PHE A 58 -1.70 5.92 -14.97
C PHE A 58 -1.03 4.57 -14.65
N PRO A 59 -0.87 3.69 -15.66
CA PRO A 59 -0.29 2.36 -15.44
C PRO A 59 1.23 2.39 -15.21
N HIS A 60 1.94 3.39 -15.73
CA HIS A 60 3.39 3.51 -15.58
C HIS A 60 3.76 4.57 -14.54
N ARG A 61 4.37 4.15 -13.42
CA ARG A 61 4.75 5.00 -12.27
C ARG A 61 6.16 4.65 -11.77
N GLY A 62 7.13 4.63 -12.70
CA GLY A 62 8.50 4.20 -12.43
C GLY A 62 9.43 5.32 -11.93
N VAL A 63 10.57 4.90 -11.36
CA VAL A 63 11.69 5.76 -10.96
C VAL A 63 12.95 5.27 -11.68
N MET A 64 13.73 6.18 -12.23
CA MET A 64 15.02 5.86 -12.86
C MET A 64 16.13 5.99 -11.82
N ILE A 65 16.95 4.95 -11.70
CA ILE A 65 18.14 4.91 -10.83
C ILE A 65 19.36 4.68 -11.74
N ASP A 66 20.37 5.55 -11.63
CA ASP A 66 21.63 5.43 -12.36
C ASP A 66 22.70 4.80 -11.44
N SER A 67 23.00 3.52 -11.66
CA SER A 67 24.06 2.78 -10.96
C SER A 67 25.38 2.73 -11.73
N SER A 68 25.51 3.49 -12.82
CA SER A 68 26.74 3.58 -13.64
C SER A 68 27.66 4.69 -13.15
N ARG A 69 27.12 5.87 -12.85
CA ARG A 69 27.93 7.01 -12.35
C ARG A 69 28.55 6.74 -10.99
N HIS A 70 27.80 6.08 -10.11
CA HIS A 70 28.25 5.62 -8.80
C HIS A 70 27.64 4.25 -8.51
N PHE A 71 28.43 3.39 -7.86
CA PHE A 71 27.94 2.09 -7.43
C PHE A 71 26.87 2.25 -6.35
N LEU A 72 25.76 1.54 -6.51
CA LEU A 72 24.72 1.42 -5.51
C LEU A 72 24.72 -0.02 -4.98
N PRO A 73 24.99 -0.23 -3.68
CA PRO A 73 24.86 -1.55 -3.07
C PRO A 73 23.45 -2.09 -3.27
N VAL A 74 23.32 -3.40 -3.48
CA VAL A 74 22.01 -4.06 -3.70
C VAL A 74 21.05 -3.78 -2.53
N GLY A 75 21.55 -3.71 -1.30
CA GLY A 75 20.75 -3.35 -0.13
C GLY A 75 20.02 -2.00 -0.27
N ILE A 76 20.68 -1.00 -0.86
CA ILE A 76 20.08 0.32 -1.11
C ILE A 76 19.01 0.24 -2.20
N ILE A 77 19.21 -0.58 -3.23
CA ILE A 77 18.21 -0.79 -4.28
C ILE A 77 16.97 -1.46 -3.70
N LEU A 78 17.14 -2.48 -2.86
CA LEU A 78 16.03 -3.16 -2.18
C LEU A 78 15.29 -2.22 -1.23
N GLU A 79 15.99 -1.38 -0.47
CA GLU A 79 15.35 -0.37 0.38
C GLU A 79 14.51 0.62 -0.44
N ASN A 80 15.01 1.05 -1.60
CA ASN A 80 14.26 1.90 -2.50
C ASN A 80 12.98 1.21 -3.01
N LEU A 81 13.05 -0.07 -3.39
CA LEU A 81 11.87 -0.83 -3.81
C LEU A 81 10.81 -0.92 -2.69
N VAL A 82 11.23 -1.10 -1.44
CA VAL A 82 10.31 -1.09 -0.28
C VAL A 82 9.63 0.28 -0.11
N ARG A 83 10.36 1.37 -0.31
CA ARG A 83 9.80 2.74 -0.22
C ARG A 83 8.88 3.11 -1.39
N MET A 84 9.02 2.43 -2.53
CA MET A 84 8.16 2.63 -3.71
C MET A 84 6.87 1.81 -3.66
N ALA A 85 6.81 0.77 -2.82
CA ALA A 85 5.67 -0.13 -2.69
C ALA A 85 4.50 0.56 -1.98
#